data_AF-A0A653RWS6-F1
#
_entry.id   AF-A0A653RWS6-F1
#
_cell.length_a   1.000
_cell.length_b   1.000
_cell.length_c   1.000
_cell.angle_alpha   90.00
_cell.angle_beta   90.00
_cell.angle_gamma   90.00
#
_symmetry.space_group_name_H-M   'P 1'
#
loop_
_entity.id
_entity.type
_entity.pdbx_description
1 polymer ?
#
loop_
_entity_poly.entity_id
_entity_poly.type
_entity_poly.pdbx_seq_one_letter_code
_entity_poly.pdbx_strand_id
1 'polypeptide(L)'
;MNNTIFTDATVSNTKNETASYIQNLLNQCNDAKFLIPVNPDTPKLIPFNGYYNLDCAPGAFFAIDTNMIVRPTTTNPEYDLSLLLSLDGKTSTRYAFTGKFDGTSLTQKWSNGLSINLIFARNNNSGGPTVSCSGNITLPEKTPISVKGTTYNNPIPVALFTGEYYENNNENITKVMQIDVNNQLHYDNGTNNGTLLPIPTYIYNLNMYYFSFFQQDGTQVKLIMGTASAKGFACNNMIIKDNKLISRSLTTIPTGTSPQPKWFDLSGINLADFSGYYQTPLPAHPLAFVSIEAQYISEKIIGEFDLYFVMISFSLDGKTSTGFYFDFLADMHFDNNTNTLTVPATATYPQLTLTFNRKYDATTGSLVTVSGTIGTTPISGNTLFNPVPLTVFGGVPMTNSTGESVIINNKSSITYTNNNDTVTYNSIVYVPIMYILAAPANNPKLVLSLGTDGLRGNASIVINDPKTPNQKTTSVYAINGPE
;
A
#
# COMPACT_ATOMS: atom_id res chain seq x y z
N MET A 1 -32.13 -42.42 -15.31
CA MET A 1 -31.01 -42.68 -16.24
C MET A 1 -30.30 -41.34 -16.42
N ASN A 2 -29.08 -41.15 -15.93
CA ASN A 2 -27.82 -41.81 -16.34
C ASN A 2 -27.47 -41.43 -17.79
N ASN A 3 -26.30 -40.88 -18.14
CA ASN A 3 -25.03 -40.79 -17.39
C ASN A 3 -24.20 -39.53 -17.73
N THR A 4 -23.30 -39.21 -16.80
CA THR A 4 -22.10 -38.35 -16.91
C THR A 4 -21.14 -38.80 -18.01
N ILE A 5 -20.22 -37.89 -18.44
CA ILE A 5 -18.75 -38.11 -18.43
C ILE A 5 -18.01 -36.79 -18.75
N PHE A 6 -16.84 -36.60 -18.13
CA PHE A 6 -15.88 -35.50 -18.35
C PHE A 6 -14.74 -36.00 -19.28
N THR A 7 -14.15 -35.19 -20.15
CA THR A 7 -13.11 -34.17 -19.84
C THR A 7 -12.95 -33.20 -21.06
N ASP A 8 -11.98 -32.29 -21.26
CA ASP A 8 -10.61 -32.03 -20.76
C ASP A 8 -10.28 -30.51 -20.78
N ALA A 9 -9.19 -30.10 -20.09
CA ALA A 9 -8.76 -28.71 -19.86
C ALA A 9 -8.15 -28.01 -21.12
N THR A 10 -7.83 -26.70 -21.20
CA THR A 10 -7.29 -25.81 -20.15
C THR A 10 -7.40 -24.32 -20.54
N VAL A 11 -7.89 -23.45 -19.63
CA VAL A 11 -7.52 -22.02 -19.57
C VAL A 11 -7.40 -21.62 -18.09
N SER A 12 -6.17 -21.60 -17.55
CA SER A 12 -5.92 -21.30 -16.14
C SER A 12 -5.89 -19.79 -15.86
N ASN A 13 -7.05 -19.19 -15.59
CA ASN A 13 -7.20 -17.76 -15.26
C ASN A 13 -7.54 -17.48 -13.77
N THR A 14 -7.13 -18.36 -12.85
CA THR A 14 -7.37 -18.24 -11.40
C THR A 14 -6.09 -17.83 -10.65
N LYS A 15 -5.83 -16.53 -10.44
CA LYS A 15 -4.58 -16.11 -9.73
C LYS A 15 -4.61 -15.07 -8.60
N ASN A 16 -5.66 -14.31 -8.28
CA ASN A 16 -5.69 -13.42 -7.08
C ASN A 16 -7.12 -13.29 -6.51
N GLU A 17 -7.34 -13.41 -5.18
CA GLU A 17 -8.70 -13.30 -4.61
C GLU A 17 -9.25 -11.89 -4.69
N THR A 18 -8.48 -10.88 -4.28
CA THR A 18 -8.90 -9.48 -4.37
C THR A 18 -9.18 -9.08 -5.81
N ALA A 19 -8.35 -9.55 -6.76
CA ALA A 19 -8.58 -9.28 -8.17
C ALA A 19 -9.88 -9.92 -8.68
N SER A 20 -10.18 -11.17 -8.31
CA SER A 20 -11.43 -11.85 -8.69
C SER A 20 -12.64 -11.23 -8.00
N TYR A 21 -12.54 -10.86 -6.73
CA TYR A 21 -13.61 -10.20 -5.98
C TYR A 21 -13.93 -8.81 -6.54
N ILE A 22 -12.93 -7.94 -6.69
CA ILE A 22 -13.09 -6.61 -7.28
C ILE A 22 -13.57 -6.72 -8.73
N GLN A 23 -13.13 -7.72 -9.50
CA GLN A 23 -13.63 -7.92 -10.85
C GLN A 23 -15.12 -8.31 -10.87
N ASN A 24 -15.55 -9.20 -9.98
CA ASN A 24 -16.95 -9.58 -9.85
C ASN A 24 -17.81 -8.39 -9.38
N LEU A 25 -17.32 -7.60 -8.43
CA LEU A 25 -17.99 -6.39 -7.95
C LEU A 25 -18.08 -5.33 -9.06
N LEU A 26 -17.03 -5.12 -9.85
CA LEU A 26 -17.03 -4.21 -11.00
C LEU A 26 -18.02 -4.65 -12.08
N ASN A 27 -18.10 -5.96 -12.35
CA ASN A 27 -19.09 -6.52 -13.27
C ASN A 27 -20.52 -6.30 -12.77
N GLN A 28 -20.76 -6.49 -11.48
CA GLN A 28 -22.05 -6.20 -10.84
C GLN A 28 -22.39 -4.71 -10.88
N CYS A 29 -21.43 -3.82 -10.62
CA CYS A 29 -21.64 -2.37 -10.62
C CYS A 29 -22.03 -1.80 -12.00
N ASN A 30 -21.73 -2.51 -13.09
CA ASN A 30 -22.19 -2.17 -14.44
C ASN A 30 -23.67 -2.50 -14.69
N ASP A 31 -24.34 -3.31 -13.85
CA ASP A 31 -25.80 -3.42 -13.84
C ASP A 31 -26.39 -2.25 -13.02
N ALA A 32 -27.20 -1.42 -13.66
CA ALA A 32 -27.90 -0.30 -13.03
C ALA A 32 -28.90 -0.74 -11.93
N LYS A 33 -29.24 -2.03 -11.85
CA LYS A 33 -30.07 -2.61 -10.77
C LYS A 33 -29.26 -3.08 -9.56
N PHE A 34 -27.94 -3.20 -9.67
CA PHE A 34 -27.10 -3.65 -8.57
C PHE A 34 -26.90 -2.54 -7.54
N LEU A 35 -27.54 -2.71 -6.39
CA LEU A 35 -27.44 -1.82 -5.23
C LEU A 35 -26.48 -2.40 -4.20
N ILE A 36 -25.57 -1.58 -3.72
CA ILE A 36 -24.70 -1.93 -2.59
C ILE A 36 -25.52 -1.80 -1.29
N PRO A 37 -25.51 -2.80 -0.38
CA PRO A 37 -26.21 -2.69 0.90
C PRO A 37 -25.74 -1.50 1.73
N VAL A 38 -26.64 -0.55 1.99
CA VAL A 38 -26.32 0.64 2.79
C VAL A 38 -26.35 0.31 4.28
N ASN A 39 -25.20 0.46 4.95
CA ASN A 39 -25.10 0.45 6.41
C ASN A 39 -24.67 1.85 6.90
N PRO A 40 -25.45 2.54 7.76
CA PRO A 40 -25.12 3.89 8.23
C PRO A 40 -23.85 3.97 9.09
N ASP A 41 -23.37 2.83 9.61
CA ASP A 41 -22.12 2.78 10.38
C ASP A 41 -20.88 2.51 9.49
N THR A 42 -21.04 2.20 8.19
CA THR A 42 -19.90 1.99 7.27
C THR A 42 -18.92 3.17 7.28
N PRO A 43 -19.34 4.44 7.11
CA PRO A 43 -18.43 5.58 7.11
C PRO A 43 -17.66 5.76 8.43
N LYS A 44 -18.19 5.28 9.56
CA LYS A 44 -17.52 5.33 10.86
C LYS A 44 -16.42 4.27 11.00
N LEU A 45 -16.58 3.12 10.32
CA LEU A 45 -15.64 2.01 10.35
C LEU A 45 -14.52 2.15 9.30
N ILE A 46 -14.77 2.85 8.18
CA ILE A 46 -13.76 3.15 7.14
C ILE A 46 -12.43 3.68 7.69
N PRO A 47 -12.38 4.63 8.65
CA PRO A 47 -11.13 5.06 9.27
C PRO A 47 -10.28 3.91 9.83
N PHE A 48 -10.89 2.81 10.24
CA PHE A 48 -10.25 1.63 10.83
C PHE A 48 -9.97 0.51 9.81
N ASN A 49 -10.15 0.79 8.51
CA ASN A 49 -9.78 -0.09 7.40
C ASN A 49 -8.31 -0.48 7.47
N GLY A 50 -8.03 -1.78 7.36
CA GLY A 50 -6.69 -2.33 7.55
C GLY A 50 -6.67 -3.83 7.78
N TYR A 51 -5.48 -4.41 7.70
CA TYR A 51 -5.20 -5.81 8.00
C TYR A 51 -4.58 -5.94 9.41
N TYR A 52 -5.29 -6.60 10.31
CA TYR A 52 -4.91 -6.78 11.71
C TYR A 52 -4.36 -8.18 11.91
N ASN A 53 -3.05 -8.31 12.09
CA ASN A 53 -2.43 -9.55 12.56
C ASN A 53 -3.00 -9.87 13.96
N LEU A 54 -3.51 -11.08 14.17
CA LEU A 54 -4.10 -11.53 15.44
C LEU A 54 -3.11 -12.38 16.25
N ASP A 55 -3.19 -12.28 17.58
CA ASP A 55 -2.34 -13.01 18.53
C ASP A 55 -2.76 -14.47 18.79
N CYS A 56 -3.90 -14.92 18.24
CA CYS A 56 -4.49 -16.22 18.53
C CYS A 56 -3.84 -17.42 17.79
N ALA A 57 -3.24 -17.20 16.61
CA ALA A 57 -2.45 -18.21 15.89
C ALA A 57 -1.49 -17.57 14.86
N PRO A 58 -0.36 -18.21 14.49
CA PRO A 58 0.51 -17.73 13.43
C PRO A 58 -0.25 -17.55 12.10
N GLY A 59 -0.19 -16.36 11.51
CA GLY A 59 -0.91 -16.03 10.28
C GLY A 59 -2.41 -15.74 10.44
N ALA A 60 -2.97 -15.83 11.65
CA ALA A 60 -4.34 -15.42 11.91
C ALA A 60 -4.51 -13.91 11.73
N PHE A 61 -5.64 -13.49 11.16
CA PHE A 61 -5.92 -12.10 10.88
C PHE A 61 -7.42 -11.77 10.96
N PHE A 62 -7.68 -10.50 11.20
CA PHE A 62 -8.96 -9.85 10.93
C PHE A 62 -8.68 -8.68 9.99
N ALA A 63 -9.49 -8.47 8.96
CA ALA A 63 -9.36 -7.30 8.11
C ALA A 63 -10.70 -6.60 7.92
N ILE A 64 -10.66 -5.27 7.97
CA ILE A 64 -11.72 -4.40 7.46
C ILE A 64 -11.29 -4.06 6.03
N ASP A 65 -12.08 -4.49 5.05
CA ASP A 65 -11.80 -4.34 3.63
C ASP A 65 -12.88 -3.51 2.95
N THR A 66 -12.50 -2.28 2.59
CA THR A 66 -13.41 -1.29 2.01
C THR A 66 -13.07 -1.05 0.55
N ASN A 67 -14.08 -1.22 -0.30
CA ASN A 67 -14.05 -0.88 -1.71
C ASN A 67 -14.91 0.36 -1.94
N MET A 68 -14.29 1.49 -2.29
CA MET A 68 -14.98 2.68 -2.78
C MET A 68 -15.39 2.45 -4.23
N ILE A 69 -16.65 2.69 -4.56
CA ILE A 69 -17.21 2.51 -5.91
C ILE A 69 -17.72 3.86 -6.43
N VAL A 70 -17.30 4.21 -7.64
CA VAL A 70 -17.76 5.39 -8.37
C VAL A 70 -18.49 4.92 -9.62
N ARG A 71 -19.66 5.50 -9.91
CA ARG A 71 -20.46 5.24 -11.11
C ARG A 71 -20.99 6.56 -11.71
N PRO A 72 -21.45 6.59 -12.97
CA PRO A 72 -22.03 7.80 -13.59
C PRO A 72 -23.28 8.34 -12.89
N THR A 73 -24.01 7.47 -12.20
CA THR A 73 -25.27 7.78 -11.53
C THR A 73 -25.11 8.26 -10.09
N THR A 74 -23.90 8.21 -9.54
CA THR A 74 -23.64 8.47 -8.11
C THR A 74 -22.95 9.82 -7.91
N THR A 75 -23.60 10.76 -7.21
CA THR A 75 -23.01 12.06 -6.86
C THR A 75 -21.98 11.99 -5.72
N ASN A 76 -22.04 10.94 -4.92
CA ASN A 76 -21.06 10.59 -3.89
C ASN A 76 -20.64 9.14 -4.10
N PRO A 77 -19.39 8.74 -3.76
CA PRO A 77 -18.96 7.35 -3.86
C PRO A 77 -19.80 6.44 -2.96
N GLU A 78 -20.11 5.25 -3.47
CA GLU A 78 -20.67 4.14 -2.69
C GLU A 78 -19.52 3.38 -2.02
N TYR A 79 -19.81 2.64 -0.94
CA TYR A 79 -18.81 1.84 -0.22
C TYR A 79 -19.34 0.43 0.06
N ASP A 80 -18.68 -0.56 -0.53
CA ASP A 80 -18.76 -1.94 -0.07
C ASP A 80 -17.74 -2.13 1.06
N LEU A 81 -18.19 -2.67 2.21
CA LEU A 81 -17.34 -2.97 3.35
C LEU A 81 -17.54 -4.42 3.78
N SER A 82 -16.44 -5.17 3.71
CA SER A 82 -16.33 -6.56 4.12
C SER A 82 -15.48 -6.70 5.39
N LEU A 83 -15.85 -7.66 6.24
CA LEU A 83 -15.04 -8.16 7.33
C LEU A 83 -14.45 -9.50 6.91
N LEU A 84 -13.12 -9.60 6.90
CA LEU A 84 -12.40 -10.83 6.58
C LEU A 84 -11.82 -11.41 7.85
N LEU A 85 -11.84 -12.74 7.97
CA LEU A 85 -11.45 -13.43 9.19
C LEU A 85 -10.69 -14.73 8.89
N SER A 86 -9.51 -14.88 9.49
CA SER A 86 -8.83 -16.16 9.71
C SER A 86 -8.40 -16.26 11.16
N LEU A 87 -8.86 -17.29 11.89
CA LEU A 87 -8.49 -17.52 13.30
C LEU A 87 -7.44 -18.63 13.48
N ASP A 88 -7.03 -19.27 12.39
CA ASP A 88 -6.09 -20.39 12.37
C ASP A 88 -4.86 -20.15 11.45
N GLY A 89 -4.86 -19.03 10.70
CA GLY A 89 -3.85 -18.69 9.70
C GLY A 89 -3.83 -19.59 8.47
N LYS A 90 -4.91 -20.35 8.24
CA LYS A 90 -5.01 -21.39 7.18
C LYS A 90 -6.32 -21.33 6.40
N THR A 91 -7.40 -20.95 7.06
CA THR A 91 -8.73 -20.82 6.46
C THR A 91 -9.26 -19.42 6.71
N SER A 92 -9.98 -18.88 5.72
CA SER A 92 -10.39 -17.48 5.69
C SER A 92 -11.83 -17.35 5.19
N THR A 93 -12.61 -16.40 5.71
CA THR A 93 -13.95 -16.12 5.18
C THR A 93 -14.25 -14.63 5.14
N ARG A 94 -14.98 -14.19 4.10
CA ARG A 94 -15.42 -12.81 3.84
C ARG A 94 -16.88 -12.70 4.25
N TYR A 95 -17.20 -11.70 5.07
CA TYR A 95 -18.58 -11.42 5.50
C TYR A 95 -18.92 -9.95 5.24
N ALA A 96 -20.08 -9.67 4.67
CA ALA A 96 -20.56 -8.29 4.52
C ALA A 96 -20.79 -7.62 5.89
N PHE A 97 -20.48 -6.34 6.01
CA PHE A 97 -20.71 -5.59 7.26
C PHE A 97 -22.17 -5.14 7.42
N THR A 98 -22.91 -5.87 8.25
CA THR A 98 -24.31 -5.59 8.64
C THR A 98 -24.45 -5.27 10.13
N GLY A 99 -23.33 -5.18 10.84
CA GLY A 99 -23.26 -4.87 12.27
C GLY A 99 -23.35 -3.38 12.57
N LYS A 100 -22.98 -3.03 13.81
CA LYS A 100 -22.91 -1.66 14.31
C LYS A 100 -21.48 -1.28 14.67
N PHE A 101 -21.16 0.01 14.53
CA PHE A 101 -19.92 0.62 14.99
C PHE A 101 -20.18 2.00 15.61
N ASP A 102 -19.85 2.16 16.90
CA ASP A 102 -20.07 3.41 17.64
C ASP A 102 -18.93 4.45 17.52
N GLY A 103 -17.86 4.12 16.79
CA GLY A 103 -16.61 4.88 16.73
C GLY A 103 -15.45 4.20 17.46
N THR A 104 -15.75 3.23 18.33
CA THR A 104 -14.75 2.43 19.09
C THR A 104 -15.07 0.93 19.12
N SER A 105 -16.34 0.53 19.19
CA SER A 105 -16.77 -0.87 19.35
C SER A 105 -17.52 -1.35 18.12
N LEU A 106 -17.03 -2.43 17.51
CA LEU A 106 -17.66 -3.20 16.45
C LEU A 106 -18.46 -4.35 17.06
N THR A 107 -19.75 -4.43 16.73
CA THR A 107 -20.61 -5.56 17.12
C THR A 107 -21.37 -6.08 15.91
N GLN A 108 -21.16 -7.34 15.54
CA GLN A 108 -21.94 -8.03 14.51
C GLN A 108 -22.26 -9.47 14.95
N LYS A 109 -23.48 -9.93 14.67
CA LYS A 109 -23.96 -11.27 14.98
C LYS A 109 -24.75 -11.81 13.79
N TRP A 110 -24.59 -13.11 13.51
CA TRP A 110 -25.31 -13.82 12.46
C TRP A 110 -26.17 -14.93 13.07
N SER A 111 -27.21 -15.35 12.35
CA SER A 111 -28.16 -16.37 12.81
C SER A 111 -27.54 -17.76 13.03
N ASN A 112 -26.41 -18.05 12.39
CA ASN A 112 -25.64 -19.30 12.55
C ASN A 112 -24.71 -19.31 13.79
N GLY A 113 -24.81 -18.32 14.67
CA GLY A 113 -24.00 -18.23 15.89
C GLY A 113 -22.63 -17.57 15.72
N LEU A 114 -22.22 -17.21 14.50
CA LEU A 114 -21.05 -16.35 14.29
C LEU A 114 -21.27 -15.00 15.00
N SER A 115 -20.26 -14.49 15.70
CA SER A 115 -20.27 -13.12 16.21
C SER A 115 -18.88 -12.51 16.32
N ILE A 116 -18.82 -11.20 16.11
CA ILE A 116 -17.61 -10.36 16.24
C ILE A 116 -17.96 -9.25 17.24
N ASN A 117 -17.16 -9.13 18.30
CA ASN A 117 -17.29 -8.08 19.30
C ASN A 117 -15.86 -7.55 19.58
N LEU A 118 -15.47 -6.44 18.94
CA LEU A 118 -14.09 -5.92 18.96
C LEU A 118 -14.09 -4.44 19.33
N ILE A 119 -13.17 -4.04 20.21
CA ILE A 119 -12.90 -2.65 20.61
C ILE A 119 -11.61 -2.21 19.91
N PHE A 120 -11.63 -1.04 19.29
CA PHE A 120 -10.54 -0.43 18.55
C PHE A 120 -10.00 0.78 19.30
N ALA A 121 -8.68 0.96 19.26
CA ALA A 121 -7.97 2.12 19.80
C ALA A 121 -6.94 2.65 18.81
N ARG A 122 -6.85 3.98 18.70
CA ARG A 122 -5.82 4.67 17.91
C ARG A 122 -4.52 4.76 18.70
N ASN A 123 -3.41 4.53 18.01
CA ASN A 123 -2.08 4.69 18.58
C ASN A 123 -1.40 5.92 17.96
N ASN A 124 -0.65 6.67 18.77
CA ASN A 124 0.11 7.84 18.33
C ASN A 124 1.64 7.63 18.45
N ASN A 125 2.10 6.40 18.69
CA ASN A 125 3.51 6.07 18.90
C ASN A 125 4.30 6.15 17.58
N SER A 126 5.56 6.61 17.63
CA SER A 126 6.46 6.60 16.47
C SER A 126 6.77 5.17 16.00
N GLY A 127 6.94 4.98 14.69
CA GLY A 127 7.24 3.68 14.07
C GLY A 127 6.20 2.56 14.28
N GLY A 128 5.09 2.84 14.96
CA GLY A 128 4.17 1.83 15.50
C GLY A 128 2.95 1.52 14.63
N PRO A 129 2.15 0.51 15.03
CA PRO A 129 0.86 0.23 14.41
C PRO A 129 -0.10 1.40 14.65
N THR A 130 -0.90 1.75 13.65
CA THR A 130 -1.84 2.90 13.66
C THR A 130 -3.07 2.65 14.54
N VAL A 131 -3.50 1.40 14.61
CA VAL A 131 -4.68 0.95 15.35
C VAL A 131 -4.41 -0.41 15.99
N SER A 132 -4.85 -0.59 17.24
CA SER A 132 -5.03 -1.90 17.86
C SER A 132 -6.52 -2.25 17.97
N CYS A 133 -6.87 -3.52 17.80
CA CYS A 133 -8.17 -4.08 18.15
C CYS A 133 -8.04 -5.15 19.24
N SER A 134 -9.07 -5.35 20.05
CA SER A 134 -9.15 -6.47 21.00
C SER A 134 -10.59 -6.84 21.33
N GLY A 135 -10.86 -8.09 21.68
CA GLY A 135 -12.20 -8.53 22.06
C GLY A 135 -12.39 -10.02 21.89
N ASN A 136 -13.55 -10.43 21.38
CA ASN A 136 -13.93 -11.82 21.18
C ASN A 136 -14.59 -12.06 19.83
N ILE A 137 -14.20 -13.16 19.19
CA ILE A 137 -14.81 -13.66 17.96
C ILE A 137 -15.31 -15.10 18.20
N THR A 138 -16.59 -15.34 17.95
CA THR A 138 -17.23 -16.65 18.14
C THR A 138 -17.55 -17.20 16.76
N LEU A 139 -17.01 -18.36 16.39
CA LEU A 139 -17.41 -19.07 15.16
C LEU A 139 -18.66 -19.92 15.43
N PRO A 140 -19.44 -20.30 14.40
CA PRO A 140 -20.58 -21.22 14.53
C PRO A 140 -20.22 -22.47 15.34
N GLU A 141 -21.07 -22.80 16.32
CA GLU A 141 -20.92 -23.97 17.22
C GLU A 141 -19.62 -24.05 18.04
N LYS A 142 -18.79 -22.98 18.05
CA LYS A 142 -17.54 -22.93 18.82
C LYS A 142 -17.64 -21.95 19.99
N THR A 143 -16.75 -22.12 20.97
CA THR A 143 -16.58 -21.14 22.05
C THR A 143 -16.01 -19.82 21.53
N PRO A 144 -16.31 -18.69 22.18
CA PRO A 144 -15.65 -17.41 21.86
C PRO A 144 -14.14 -17.52 22.00
N ILE A 145 -13.41 -17.04 20.99
CA ILE A 145 -11.95 -16.90 21.00
C ILE A 145 -11.63 -15.45 21.31
N SER A 146 -10.88 -15.21 22.38
CA SER A 146 -10.35 -13.87 22.66
C SER A 146 -9.19 -13.58 21.72
N VAL A 147 -9.17 -12.36 21.19
CA VAL A 147 -8.17 -11.92 20.21
C VAL A 147 -7.68 -10.51 20.55
N LYS A 148 -6.43 -10.25 20.22
CA LYS A 148 -5.86 -8.91 20.07
C LYS A 148 -5.18 -8.83 18.73
N GLY A 149 -5.18 -7.66 18.11
CA GLY A 149 -4.45 -7.45 16.88
C GLY A 149 -4.10 -6.01 16.62
N THR A 150 -3.25 -5.79 15.64
CA THR A 150 -2.76 -4.47 15.25
C THR A 150 -2.60 -4.37 13.74
N THR A 151 -2.98 -3.22 13.18
CA THR A 151 -2.69 -2.85 11.79
C THR A 151 -1.67 -1.71 11.76
N TYR A 152 -0.80 -1.70 10.76
CA TYR A 152 0.03 -0.54 10.42
C TYR A 152 -0.57 0.28 9.26
N ASN A 153 -1.56 -0.26 8.56
CA ASN A 153 -2.24 0.42 7.46
C ASN A 153 -3.05 1.60 8.01
N ASN A 154 -3.22 2.62 7.17
CA ASN A 154 -4.15 3.72 7.38
C ASN A 154 -4.90 3.92 6.06
N PRO A 155 -6.23 4.07 6.05
CA PRO A 155 -6.97 4.30 4.82
C PRO A 155 -6.50 5.59 4.13
N ILE A 156 -6.14 5.47 2.85
CA ILE A 156 -5.80 6.61 2.01
C ILE A 156 -7.00 6.89 1.10
N PRO A 157 -7.59 8.11 1.12
CA PRO A 157 -8.66 8.48 0.20
C PRO A 157 -8.10 8.78 -1.20
N VAL A 158 -8.91 8.57 -2.24
CA VAL A 158 -8.53 8.90 -3.64
C VAL A 158 -8.08 10.36 -3.80
N ALA A 159 -8.66 11.29 -3.04
CA ALA A 159 -8.29 12.70 -3.02
C ALA A 159 -6.82 12.97 -2.65
N LEU A 160 -6.15 12.05 -1.93
CA LEU A 160 -4.71 12.20 -1.67
C LEU A 160 -3.90 12.07 -2.98
N PHE A 161 -4.35 11.21 -3.89
CA PHE A 161 -3.68 10.89 -5.16
C PHE A 161 -4.07 11.84 -6.31
N THR A 162 -4.79 12.93 -6.06
CA THR A 162 -5.13 13.95 -7.06
C THR A 162 -3.86 14.51 -7.73
N GLY A 163 -3.85 14.54 -9.07
CA GLY A 163 -2.71 14.97 -9.87
C GLY A 163 -2.70 14.38 -11.29
N GLU A 164 -1.81 14.90 -12.13
CA GLU A 164 -1.48 14.36 -13.45
C GLU A 164 -0.32 13.36 -13.33
N TYR A 165 -0.41 12.22 -14.02
CA TYR A 165 0.56 11.13 -13.95
C TYR A 165 1.15 10.86 -15.34
N TYR A 166 2.47 10.79 -15.37
CA TYR A 166 3.25 10.74 -16.60
C TYR A 166 4.07 9.46 -16.69
N GLU A 167 4.09 8.87 -17.89
CA GLU A 167 5.12 7.93 -18.29
C GLU A 167 6.32 8.71 -18.82
N ASN A 168 7.53 8.34 -18.38
CA ASN A 168 8.80 8.87 -18.89
C ASN A 168 9.67 7.69 -19.32
N ASN A 169 9.90 7.57 -20.63
CA ASN A 169 10.72 6.51 -21.22
C ASN A 169 12.11 7.00 -21.68
N ASN A 170 12.60 8.11 -21.11
CA ASN A 170 13.80 8.87 -21.48
C ASN A 170 13.77 9.57 -22.85
N GLU A 171 12.89 9.17 -23.77
CA GLU A 171 12.72 9.81 -25.08
C GLU A 171 11.55 10.80 -25.09
N ASN A 172 10.46 10.47 -24.39
CA ASN A 172 9.24 11.26 -24.32
C ASN A 172 8.65 11.24 -22.89
N ILE A 173 7.93 12.32 -22.56
CA ILE A 173 7.11 12.42 -21.35
C ILE A 173 5.64 12.52 -21.79
N THR A 174 4.86 11.48 -21.53
CA THR A 174 3.46 11.38 -21.95
C THR A 174 2.55 11.36 -20.74
N LYS A 175 1.53 12.24 -20.71
CA LYS A 175 0.47 12.17 -19.69
C LYS A 175 -0.41 10.94 -19.96
N VAL A 176 -0.51 10.03 -18.99
CA VAL A 176 -1.24 8.76 -19.14
C VAL A 176 -2.52 8.73 -18.29
N MET A 177 -2.55 9.48 -17.19
CA MET A 177 -3.65 9.46 -16.24
C MET A 177 -3.78 10.81 -15.53
N GLN A 178 -4.99 11.16 -15.12
CA GLN A 178 -5.27 12.29 -14.24
C GLN A 178 -6.35 11.88 -13.24
N ILE A 179 -6.05 12.05 -11.95
CA ILE A 179 -7.04 11.97 -10.87
C ILE A 179 -7.37 13.41 -10.51
N ASP A 180 -8.62 13.81 -10.69
CA ASP A 180 -9.09 15.16 -10.40
C ASP A 180 -9.87 15.21 -9.06
N VAL A 181 -10.34 16.39 -8.70
CA VAL A 181 -11.26 16.58 -7.57
C VAL A 181 -12.56 15.80 -7.79
N ASN A 182 -13.31 15.55 -6.70
CA ASN A 182 -14.58 14.84 -6.72
C ASN A 182 -14.52 13.43 -7.33
N ASN A 183 -13.38 12.73 -7.15
CA ASN A 183 -13.17 11.34 -7.58
C ASN A 183 -13.28 11.14 -9.12
N GLN A 184 -12.95 12.15 -9.93
CA GLN A 184 -12.93 11.98 -11.38
C GLN A 184 -11.60 11.36 -11.84
N LEU A 185 -11.68 10.20 -12.48
CA LEU A 185 -10.52 9.52 -13.08
C LEU A 185 -10.54 9.70 -14.60
N HIS A 186 -9.43 10.14 -15.17
CA HIS A 186 -9.21 10.21 -16.61
C HIS A 186 -7.97 9.38 -16.99
N TYR A 187 -8.01 8.67 -18.12
CA TYR A 187 -6.99 7.71 -18.50
C TYR A 187 -6.80 7.64 -20.03
N ASP A 188 -5.55 7.43 -20.48
CA ASP A 188 -5.21 7.24 -21.89
C ASP A 188 -5.57 5.82 -22.34
N ASN A 189 -6.59 5.72 -23.21
CA ASN A 189 -7.16 4.47 -23.72
C ASN A 189 -6.27 3.79 -24.80
N GLY A 190 -4.96 3.68 -24.53
CA GLY A 190 -3.97 3.03 -25.39
C GLY A 190 -3.48 3.86 -26.57
N THR A 191 -3.75 5.17 -26.61
CA THR A 191 -3.30 6.07 -27.68
C THR A 191 -1.85 6.51 -27.51
N ASN A 192 -1.36 6.55 -26.27
CA ASN A 192 -0.02 6.99 -25.87
C ASN A 192 0.38 8.38 -26.40
N ASN A 193 -0.62 9.24 -26.65
CA ASN A 193 -0.44 10.58 -27.22
C ASN A 193 -0.76 11.72 -26.24
N GLY A 194 -1.13 11.41 -25.00
CA GLY A 194 -1.51 12.40 -23.98
C GLY A 194 -3.01 12.69 -23.88
N THR A 195 -3.84 12.13 -24.77
CA THR A 195 -5.30 12.30 -24.75
C THR A 195 -5.92 11.39 -23.69
N LEU A 196 -6.55 11.99 -22.67
CA LEU A 196 -7.22 11.25 -21.61
C LEU A 196 -8.74 11.22 -21.86
N LEU A 197 -9.37 10.07 -21.62
CA LEU A 197 -10.82 9.90 -21.60
C LEU A 197 -11.31 9.69 -20.17
N PRO A 198 -12.51 10.17 -19.80
CA PRO A 198 -13.09 9.94 -18.48
C PRO A 198 -13.40 8.46 -18.28
N ILE A 199 -13.11 7.95 -17.08
CA ILE A 199 -13.46 6.60 -16.64
C ILE A 199 -14.77 6.67 -15.83
N PRO A 200 -15.91 6.23 -16.41
CA PRO A 200 -17.23 6.43 -15.82
C PRO A 200 -17.48 5.59 -14.56
N THR A 201 -16.91 4.39 -14.52
CA THR A 201 -17.09 3.43 -13.42
C THR A 201 -15.73 2.88 -13.02
N TYR A 202 -15.40 2.94 -11.74
CA TYR A 202 -14.21 2.29 -11.19
C TYR A 202 -14.42 1.89 -9.73
N ILE A 203 -13.58 0.95 -9.28
CA ILE A 203 -13.47 0.55 -7.88
C ILE A 203 -12.08 0.94 -7.37
N TYR A 204 -12.03 1.47 -6.15
CA TYR A 204 -10.79 1.76 -5.41
C TYR A 204 -10.79 1.03 -4.06
N ASN A 205 -9.83 0.14 -3.83
CA ASN A 205 -9.67 -0.58 -2.57
C ASN A 205 -8.74 0.17 -1.61
N LEU A 206 -9.21 0.42 -0.39
CA LEU A 206 -8.52 1.23 0.61
C LEU A 206 -7.39 0.49 1.36
N ASN A 207 -7.31 -0.84 1.27
CA ASN A 207 -6.21 -1.63 1.86
C ASN A 207 -4.98 -1.68 0.97
N MET A 208 -5.18 -1.74 -0.35
CA MET A 208 -4.11 -1.92 -1.35
C MET A 208 -3.79 -0.65 -2.15
N TYR A 209 -4.50 0.45 -1.90
CA TYR A 209 -4.43 1.70 -2.68
C TYR A 209 -4.58 1.43 -4.19
N TYR A 210 -5.54 0.56 -4.51
CA TYR A 210 -5.63 -0.14 -5.79
C TYR A 210 -6.91 0.25 -6.54
N PHE A 211 -6.79 0.72 -7.77
CA PHE A 211 -7.92 0.99 -8.67
C PHE A 211 -8.11 -0.17 -9.65
N SER A 212 -9.36 -0.45 -10.02
CA SER A 212 -9.73 -1.36 -11.10
C SER A 212 -10.88 -0.79 -11.92
N PHE A 213 -10.74 -0.81 -13.25
CA PHE A 213 -11.77 -0.37 -14.20
C PHE A 213 -11.60 -1.07 -15.56
N PHE A 214 -12.57 -0.84 -16.46
CA PHE A 214 -12.52 -1.26 -17.85
C PHE A 214 -12.36 -0.07 -18.80
N GLN A 215 -11.59 -0.29 -19.86
CA GLN A 215 -11.60 0.55 -21.07
C GLN A 215 -12.84 0.24 -21.93
N GLN A 216 -13.11 1.10 -22.91
CA GLN A 216 -14.26 0.93 -23.82
C GLN A 216 -14.21 -0.35 -24.65
N ASP A 217 -13.02 -0.89 -24.91
CA ASP A 217 -12.82 -2.13 -25.66
C ASP A 217 -12.82 -3.40 -24.79
N GLY A 218 -13.16 -3.27 -23.50
CA GLY A 218 -13.14 -4.36 -22.53
C GLY A 218 -11.76 -4.65 -21.90
N THR A 219 -10.70 -3.93 -22.29
CA THR A 219 -9.38 -4.04 -21.65
C THR A 219 -9.49 -3.71 -20.16
N GLN A 220 -9.03 -4.61 -19.28
CA GLN A 220 -8.99 -4.35 -17.85
C GLN A 220 -7.75 -3.52 -17.51
N VAL A 221 -7.92 -2.47 -16.72
CA VAL A 221 -6.82 -1.67 -16.16
C VAL A 221 -6.84 -1.76 -14.65
N LYS A 222 -5.65 -1.88 -14.07
CA LYS A 222 -5.40 -1.95 -12.63
C LYS A 222 -4.26 -1.00 -12.29
N LEU A 223 -4.45 -0.18 -11.25
CA LEU A 223 -3.48 0.83 -10.84
C LEU A 223 -3.14 0.62 -9.37
N ILE A 224 -1.88 0.38 -9.04
CA ILE A 224 -1.39 0.36 -7.64
C ILE A 224 -0.74 1.70 -7.36
N MET A 225 -1.30 2.47 -6.45
CA MET A 225 -0.79 3.80 -6.08
C MET A 225 0.24 3.72 -4.96
N GLY A 226 1.16 4.68 -4.95
CA GLY A 226 2.17 4.82 -3.91
C GLY A 226 2.92 6.14 -4.02
N THR A 227 4.13 6.16 -3.47
CA THR A 227 5.02 7.33 -3.45
C THR A 227 6.33 6.99 -4.18
N ALA A 228 7.00 7.99 -4.74
CA ALA A 228 8.33 7.84 -5.33
C ALA A 228 9.23 9.05 -5.00
N SER A 229 9.22 9.46 -3.72
CA SER A 229 10.04 10.56 -3.19
C SER A 229 10.01 11.84 -4.03
N ALA A 230 11.12 12.20 -4.68
CA ALA A 230 11.22 13.37 -5.54
C ALA A 230 10.31 13.28 -6.78
N LYS A 231 9.94 12.08 -7.25
CA LYS A 231 9.03 11.92 -8.40
C LYS A 231 7.55 12.06 -8.02
N GLY A 232 7.25 12.45 -6.78
CA GLY A 232 5.90 12.72 -6.31
C GLY A 232 5.16 11.44 -5.93
N PHE A 233 3.90 11.34 -6.35
CA PHE A 233 3.16 10.07 -6.29
C PHE A 233 3.56 9.16 -7.44
N ALA A 234 3.45 7.85 -7.20
CA ALA A 234 3.71 6.80 -8.17
C ALA A 234 2.45 5.98 -8.44
N CYS A 235 2.37 5.41 -9.63
CA CYS A 235 1.35 4.46 -10.03
C CYS A 235 1.99 3.33 -10.85
N ASN A 236 1.90 2.09 -10.37
CA ASN A 236 2.17 0.92 -11.20
C ASN A 236 0.89 0.57 -11.97
N ASN A 237 0.93 0.82 -13.27
CA ASN A 237 -0.18 0.69 -14.18
C ASN A 237 -0.09 -0.64 -14.93
N MET A 238 -1.04 -1.53 -14.65
CA MET A 238 -1.18 -2.85 -15.23
C MET A 238 -2.37 -2.89 -16.18
N ILE A 239 -2.10 -3.23 -17.45
CA ILE A 239 -3.08 -3.34 -18.53
C ILE A 239 -3.20 -4.82 -18.89
N ILE A 240 -4.41 -5.37 -18.84
CA ILE A 240 -4.70 -6.79 -19.12
C ILE A 240 -5.62 -6.88 -20.34
N LYS A 241 -5.09 -7.40 -21.43
CA LYS A 241 -5.78 -7.59 -22.71
C LYS A 241 -5.41 -8.92 -23.33
N ASP A 242 -6.39 -9.70 -23.81
CA ASP A 242 -6.17 -11.00 -24.46
C ASP A 242 -5.26 -11.97 -23.66
N ASN A 243 -5.47 -12.04 -22.34
CA ASN A 243 -4.63 -12.75 -21.36
C ASN A 243 -3.15 -12.30 -21.28
N LYS A 244 -2.77 -11.19 -21.92
CA LYS A 244 -1.45 -10.56 -21.78
C LYS A 244 -1.50 -9.45 -20.74
N LEU A 245 -0.51 -9.43 -19.85
CA LEU A 245 -0.25 -8.34 -18.92
C LEU A 245 0.85 -7.44 -19.49
N ILE A 246 0.58 -6.14 -19.56
CA ILE A 246 1.55 -5.07 -19.83
C ILE A 246 1.61 -4.20 -18.58
N SER A 247 2.81 -3.85 -18.11
CA SER A 247 3.00 -2.99 -16.94
C SER A 247 3.91 -1.80 -17.25
N ARG A 248 3.53 -0.60 -16.79
CA ARG A 248 4.36 0.61 -16.83
C ARG A 248 4.29 1.37 -15.51
N SER A 249 5.33 2.14 -15.20
CA SER A 249 5.37 3.01 -14.02
C SER A 249 5.07 4.45 -14.41
N LEU A 250 4.14 5.08 -13.72
CA LEU A 250 3.78 6.49 -13.89
C LEU A 250 4.16 7.28 -12.63
N THR A 251 4.51 8.55 -12.80
CA THR A 251 4.87 9.47 -11.70
C THR A 251 4.30 10.86 -11.92
N THR A 252 3.99 11.60 -10.84
CA THR A 252 3.47 12.98 -10.96
C THR A 252 4.55 14.01 -11.29
N ILE A 253 5.81 13.77 -10.91
CA ILE A 253 6.97 14.58 -11.31
C ILE A 253 7.94 13.70 -12.15
N PRO A 254 7.76 13.63 -13.49
CA PRO A 254 8.53 12.73 -14.36
C PRO A 254 10.02 13.08 -14.47
N THR A 255 10.41 14.31 -14.13
CA THR A 255 11.79 14.83 -14.15
C THR A 255 12.42 14.93 -12.75
N GLY A 256 11.78 14.36 -11.73
CA GLY A 256 12.23 14.44 -10.34
C GLY A 256 13.62 13.82 -10.14
N THR A 257 14.46 14.49 -9.34
CA THR A 257 15.86 14.08 -9.12
C THR A 257 15.96 12.64 -8.61
N SER A 258 16.99 11.92 -9.05
CA SER A 258 17.30 10.56 -8.58
C SER A 258 18.75 10.51 -8.11
N PRO A 259 19.08 11.09 -6.93
CA PRO A 259 20.43 11.08 -6.39
C PRO A 259 20.90 9.63 -6.15
N GLN A 260 22.21 9.40 -6.24
CA GLN A 260 22.81 8.14 -5.83
C GLN A 260 23.03 8.13 -4.31
N PRO A 261 22.74 7.03 -3.59
CA PRO A 261 23.14 6.86 -2.19
C PRO A 261 24.66 6.99 -2.06
N LYS A 262 25.15 7.67 -1.02
CA LYS A 262 26.59 7.91 -0.81
C LYS A 262 27.18 7.14 0.39
N TRP A 263 26.52 7.20 1.54
CA TRP A 263 27.06 6.66 2.81
C TRP A 263 25.92 6.12 3.69
N PHE A 264 26.13 4.95 4.30
CA PHE A 264 25.23 4.42 5.31
C PHE A 264 25.22 5.35 6.53
N ASP A 265 24.05 5.60 7.10
CA ASP A 265 23.89 6.48 8.25
C ASP A 265 23.18 5.77 9.43
N LEU A 266 23.66 6.06 10.63
CA LEU A 266 23.12 5.59 11.91
C LEU A 266 22.24 6.65 12.59
N SER A 267 22.33 7.92 12.18
CA SER A 267 21.57 9.02 12.80
C SER A 267 20.16 9.20 12.22
N GLY A 268 19.98 8.90 10.92
CA GLY A 268 18.72 8.88 10.21
C GLY A 268 17.70 7.82 10.67
N ILE A 269 18.07 6.90 11.57
CA ILE A 269 17.15 5.90 12.17
C ILE A 269 15.89 6.59 12.73
N ASN A 270 16.06 7.70 13.45
CA ASN A 270 14.93 8.39 14.10
C ASN A 270 14.09 9.19 13.09
N LEU A 271 14.69 9.68 12.01
CA LEU A 271 13.97 10.32 10.90
C LEU A 271 13.17 9.28 10.08
N ALA A 272 13.60 8.01 10.07
CA ALA A 272 12.91 6.93 9.35
C ALA A 272 11.49 6.67 9.90
N ASP A 273 11.25 6.87 11.20
CA ASP A 273 9.93 6.83 11.84
C ASP A 273 8.96 7.90 11.31
N PHE A 274 9.48 8.92 10.62
CA PHE A 274 8.75 9.99 9.94
C PHE A 274 8.76 9.82 8.42
N SER A 275 9.04 8.61 7.91
CA SER A 275 8.84 8.30 6.49
C SER A 275 7.38 8.55 6.09
N GLY A 276 7.18 9.36 5.05
CA GLY A 276 5.88 9.89 4.68
C GLY A 276 5.95 10.75 3.43
N TYR A 277 4.80 10.87 2.76
CA TYR A 277 4.57 11.91 1.75
C TYR A 277 3.64 12.96 2.35
N TYR A 278 4.20 14.14 2.61
CA TYR A 278 3.54 15.24 3.28
C TYR A 278 3.04 16.23 2.23
N GLN A 279 1.72 16.30 2.01
CA GLN A 279 1.15 17.38 1.22
C GLN A 279 1.29 18.68 2.02
N THR A 280 2.02 19.65 1.47
CA THR A 280 2.29 20.97 2.08
C THR A 280 1.75 22.07 1.16
N PRO A 281 0.42 22.13 0.93
CA PRO A 281 -0.17 23.00 -0.08
C PRO A 281 0.10 24.49 0.22
N LEU A 282 0.60 25.21 -0.79
CA LEU A 282 0.76 26.66 -0.75
C LEU A 282 -0.37 27.35 -1.53
N PRO A 283 -0.72 28.61 -1.24
CA PRO A 283 -1.85 29.29 -1.89
C PRO A 283 -1.80 29.32 -3.43
N ALA A 284 -0.61 29.33 -4.03
CA ALA A 284 -0.41 29.26 -5.48
C ALA A 284 -0.06 27.84 -5.99
N HIS A 285 0.26 26.91 -5.10
CA HIS A 285 0.82 25.59 -5.41
C HIS A 285 0.17 24.51 -4.52
N PRO A 286 -1.06 24.08 -4.83
CA PRO A 286 -1.79 23.11 -4.00
C PRO A 286 -1.19 21.70 -4.01
N LEU A 287 -0.28 21.40 -4.94
CA LEU A 287 0.42 20.12 -5.06
C LEU A 287 1.85 20.15 -4.49
N ALA A 288 2.25 21.23 -3.80
CA ALA A 288 3.53 21.31 -3.10
C ALA A 288 3.62 20.25 -1.99
N PHE A 289 4.81 19.69 -1.77
CA PHE A 289 5.03 18.59 -0.83
C PHE A 289 6.43 18.58 -0.21
N VAL A 290 6.54 17.84 0.89
CA VAL A 290 7.80 17.27 1.42
C VAL A 290 7.64 15.75 1.44
N SER A 291 8.69 15.00 1.10
CA SER A 291 8.71 13.55 1.29
C SER A 291 9.98 13.09 2.00
N ILE A 292 9.79 12.14 2.91
CA ILE A 292 10.83 11.45 3.66
C ILE A 292 10.67 9.98 3.30
N GLU A 293 11.68 9.37 2.68
CA GLU A 293 11.67 7.95 2.32
C GLU A 293 12.91 7.30 2.92
N ALA A 294 12.68 6.52 3.99
CA ALA A 294 13.73 5.68 4.55
C ALA A 294 13.76 4.31 3.87
N GLN A 295 14.97 3.83 3.62
CA GLN A 295 15.25 2.51 3.09
C GLN A 295 16.12 1.80 4.14
N TYR A 296 15.55 0.79 4.78
CA TYR A 296 16.26 -0.08 5.72
C TYR A 296 17.21 -0.99 4.96
N ILE A 297 18.43 -1.18 5.47
CA ILE A 297 19.41 -2.10 4.91
C ILE A 297 19.94 -3.03 5.98
N SER A 298 19.96 -4.33 5.65
CA SER A 298 20.85 -5.28 6.31
C SER A 298 22.05 -5.60 5.42
N GLU A 299 23.25 -5.40 5.97
CA GLU A 299 24.48 -5.95 5.43
C GLU A 299 25.20 -6.75 6.51
N LYS A 300 25.35 -8.05 6.27
CA LYS A 300 26.10 -8.97 7.15
C LYS A 300 27.59 -8.59 7.33
N ILE A 301 28.06 -7.56 6.63
CA ILE A 301 29.44 -7.05 6.66
C ILE A 301 29.63 -6.04 7.82
N ILE A 302 28.56 -5.39 8.31
CA ILE A 302 28.65 -4.26 9.27
C ILE A 302 27.79 -4.54 10.52
N GLY A 303 28.04 -5.66 11.20
CA GLY A 303 27.43 -5.98 12.51
C GLY A 303 25.90 -6.12 12.52
N GLU A 304 25.30 -6.00 13.71
CA GLU A 304 23.83 -6.00 13.92
C GLU A 304 23.27 -4.56 13.98
N PHE A 305 23.84 -3.61 13.23
CA PHE A 305 23.35 -2.24 13.20
C PHE A 305 22.15 -2.10 12.26
N ASP A 306 21.13 -1.38 12.71
CA ASP A 306 20.02 -0.96 11.84
C ASP A 306 20.49 0.23 10.99
N LEU A 307 20.79 -0.02 9.72
CA LEU A 307 21.25 1.00 8.77
C LEU A 307 20.06 1.51 7.95
N TYR A 308 19.99 2.84 7.77
CA TYR A 308 19.00 3.46 6.90
C TYR A 308 19.67 4.43 5.93
N PHE A 309 19.19 4.44 4.68
CA PHE A 309 19.29 5.62 3.82
C PHE A 309 17.98 6.38 3.92
N VAL A 310 18.01 7.66 4.32
CA VAL A 310 16.82 8.51 4.29
C VAL A 310 16.96 9.51 3.16
N MET A 311 16.12 9.42 2.14
CA MET A 311 16.01 10.46 1.12
C MET A 311 14.98 11.51 1.58
N ILE A 312 15.42 12.76 1.59
CA ILE A 312 14.61 13.95 1.83
C ILE A 312 14.34 14.57 0.46
N SER A 313 13.08 14.82 0.13
CA SER A 313 12.72 15.54 -1.08
C SER A 313 11.64 16.59 -0.81
N PHE A 314 11.57 17.62 -1.65
CA PHE A 314 10.50 18.61 -1.59
C PHE A 314 10.16 19.18 -2.97
N SER A 315 8.96 19.74 -3.07
CA SER A 315 8.48 20.54 -4.20
C SER A 315 7.70 21.73 -3.66
N LEU A 316 8.05 22.94 -4.11
CA LEU A 316 7.33 24.17 -3.76
C LEU A 316 6.28 24.58 -4.82
N ASP A 317 6.36 24.00 -6.02
CA ASP A 317 5.48 24.31 -7.16
C ASP A 317 4.49 23.16 -7.51
N GLY A 318 4.73 21.95 -6.98
CA GLY A 318 4.01 20.72 -7.31
C GLY A 318 4.36 20.11 -8.68
N LYS A 319 5.43 20.59 -9.34
CA LYS A 319 5.80 20.24 -10.73
C LYS A 319 7.27 19.89 -10.90
N THR A 320 8.14 20.49 -10.11
CA THR A 320 9.57 20.21 -10.03
C THR A 320 9.94 19.87 -8.60
N SER A 321 11.03 19.15 -8.40
CA SER A 321 11.42 18.69 -7.08
C SER A 321 12.94 18.62 -6.92
N THR A 322 13.37 18.77 -5.68
CA THR A 322 14.75 18.51 -5.27
C THR A 322 14.75 17.40 -4.24
N GLY A 323 15.65 16.43 -4.41
CA GLY A 323 15.84 15.31 -3.51
C GLY A 323 17.31 15.02 -3.25
N PHE A 324 17.65 14.70 -2.01
CA PHE A 324 18.98 14.37 -1.54
C PHE A 324 18.89 13.39 -0.37
N TYR A 325 19.97 12.64 -0.11
CA TYR A 325 20.06 11.81 1.09
C TYR A 325 20.46 12.66 2.29
N PHE A 326 19.92 12.29 3.47
CA PHE A 326 20.39 12.79 4.75
C PHE A 326 21.90 12.47 4.91
N ASP A 327 22.69 13.46 5.30
CA ASP A 327 24.15 13.36 5.41
C ASP A 327 24.64 14.17 6.62
N PHE A 328 24.97 13.49 7.72
CA PHE A 328 25.46 14.12 8.94
C PHE A 328 26.83 14.83 8.75
N LEU A 329 27.63 14.42 7.75
CA LEU A 329 28.89 15.09 7.41
C LEU A 329 28.66 16.41 6.68
N ALA A 330 27.45 16.61 6.14
CA ALA A 330 26.98 17.88 5.58
C ALA A 330 26.21 18.74 6.60
N ASP A 331 26.40 18.52 7.90
CA ASP A 331 25.76 19.25 9.02
C ASP A 331 24.22 19.16 9.04
N MET A 332 23.66 18.11 8.42
CA MET A 332 22.26 17.75 8.60
C MET A 332 22.06 17.12 9.97
N HIS A 333 21.01 17.51 10.68
CA HIS A 333 20.69 16.97 12.00
C HIS A 333 19.19 16.74 12.20
N PHE A 334 18.87 15.77 13.05
CA PHE A 334 17.51 15.50 13.52
C PHE A 334 17.50 15.49 15.05
N ASP A 335 16.80 16.45 15.68
CA ASP A 335 16.64 16.48 17.14
C ASP A 335 15.43 15.64 17.55
N ASN A 336 15.69 14.50 18.21
CA ASN A 336 14.66 13.57 18.70
C ASN A 336 13.76 14.15 19.79
N ASN A 337 14.20 15.21 20.51
CA ASN A 337 13.42 15.80 21.59
C ASN A 337 12.32 16.74 21.05
N THR A 338 12.60 17.41 19.93
CA THR A 338 11.66 18.32 19.25
C THR A 338 11.05 17.71 17.99
N ASN A 339 11.57 16.57 17.52
CA ASN A 339 11.33 15.98 16.20
C ASN A 339 11.60 16.96 15.05
N THR A 340 12.71 17.69 15.13
CA THR A 340 13.07 18.71 14.14
C THR A 340 14.24 18.26 13.26
N LEU A 341 13.99 18.15 11.95
CA LEU A 341 15.00 18.04 10.91
C LEU A 341 15.50 19.43 10.52
N THR A 342 16.81 19.63 10.53
CA THR A 342 17.46 20.80 9.94
C THR A 342 18.45 20.34 8.87
N VAL A 343 18.41 21.00 7.73
CA VAL A 343 19.35 20.81 6.62
C VAL A 343 19.93 22.19 6.26
N PRO A 344 21.25 22.40 6.28
CA PRO A 344 21.84 23.69 5.91
C PRO A 344 21.66 23.99 4.42
N ALA A 345 21.72 25.28 4.06
CA ALA A 345 21.68 25.69 2.66
C ALA A 345 22.95 25.24 1.90
N THR A 346 22.77 24.86 0.63
CA THR A 346 23.87 24.55 -0.30
C THR A 346 23.71 25.34 -1.59
N ALA A 347 24.62 25.14 -2.55
CA ALA A 347 24.50 25.73 -3.88
C ALA A 347 23.31 25.18 -4.70
N THR A 348 22.71 24.04 -4.30
CA THR A 348 21.65 23.36 -5.05
C THR A 348 20.29 23.32 -4.34
N TYR A 349 20.23 23.63 -3.04
CA TYR A 349 18.97 23.72 -2.29
C TYR A 349 19.07 24.73 -1.13
N PRO A 350 17.96 25.39 -0.74
CA PRO A 350 17.93 26.29 0.41
C PRO A 350 18.03 25.51 1.73
N GLN A 351 18.18 26.23 2.85
CA GLN A 351 18.06 25.64 4.19
C GLN A 351 16.65 25.06 4.42
N LEU A 352 16.54 23.91 5.09
CA LEU A 352 15.28 23.38 5.59
C LEU A 352 15.31 23.38 7.12
N THR A 353 14.17 23.69 7.75
CA THR A 353 13.91 23.41 9.17
C THR A 353 12.47 22.91 9.27
N LEU A 354 12.29 21.63 9.59
CA LEU A 354 11.01 20.93 9.53
C LEU A 354 10.76 20.19 10.85
N THR A 355 9.67 20.50 11.53
CA THR A 355 9.24 19.83 12.75
C THR A 355 8.09 18.87 12.46
N PHE A 356 8.21 17.63 12.94
CA PHE A 356 7.21 16.59 12.77
C PHE A 356 6.47 16.35 14.07
N ASN A 357 5.15 16.18 14.00
CA ASN A 357 4.33 15.85 15.15
C ASN A 357 3.39 14.70 14.80
N ARG A 358 3.60 13.54 15.43
CA ARG A 358 2.81 12.33 15.22
C ARG A 358 1.60 12.32 16.15
N LYS A 359 0.42 12.44 15.55
CA LYS A 359 -0.88 12.40 16.23
C LYS A 359 -1.96 12.14 15.19
N TYR A 360 -2.82 11.16 15.45
CA TYR A 360 -3.98 10.92 14.61
C TYR A 360 -4.96 12.10 14.67
N ASP A 361 -5.31 12.65 13.50
CA ASP A 361 -6.38 13.62 13.34
C ASP A 361 -7.57 12.95 12.64
N ALA A 362 -8.70 12.85 13.34
CA ALA A 362 -9.93 12.25 12.83
C ALA A 362 -10.61 13.07 11.72
N THR A 363 -10.27 14.36 11.57
CA THR A 363 -10.83 15.24 10.53
C THR A 363 -10.19 14.99 9.17
N THR A 364 -8.88 14.75 9.15
CA THR A 364 -8.08 14.58 7.92
C THR A 364 -7.63 13.14 7.66
N GLY A 365 -7.70 12.26 8.67
CA GLY A 365 -7.09 10.92 8.62
C GLY A 365 -5.57 10.92 8.78
N SER A 366 -4.95 12.10 8.94
CA SER A 366 -3.51 12.28 9.12
C SER A 366 -2.97 11.48 10.31
N LEU A 367 -1.74 10.95 10.15
CA LEU A 367 -0.96 10.33 11.23
C LEU A 367 0.16 11.26 11.74
N VAL A 368 0.74 12.07 10.86
CA VAL A 368 1.84 12.98 11.18
C VAL A 368 1.63 14.31 10.45
N THR A 369 1.70 15.41 11.19
CA THR A 369 1.80 16.76 10.64
C THR A 369 3.26 17.19 10.53
N VAL A 370 3.61 17.93 9.48
CA VAL A 370 4.91 18.62 9.33
C VAL A 370 4.68 20.13 9.27
N SER A 371 5.54 20.91 9.89
CA SER A 371 5.55 22.37 9.77
C SER A 371 6.96 22.94 9.85
N GLY A 372 7.19 24.13 9.30
CA GLY A 372 8.51 24.77 9.34
C GLY A 372 8.77 25.64 8.11
N THR A 373 10.01 25.63 7.61
CA THR A 373 10.44 26.44 6.47
C THR A 373 11.31 25.69 5.48
N ILE A 374 11.20 26.09 4.20
CA ILE A 374 12.12 25.73 3.11
C ILE A 374 12.62 27.06 2.52
N GLY A 375 13.88 27.40 2.80
CA GLY A 375 14.37 28.76 2.67
C GLY A 375 13.55 29.72 3.53
N THR A 376 13.01 30.75 2.91
CA THR A 376 12.08 31.71 3.55
C THR A 376 10.61 31.30 3.45
N THR A 377 10.28 30.21 2.74
CA THR A 377 8.89 29.79 2.51
C THR A 377 8.38 28.97 3.69
N PRO A 378 7.36 29.44 4.44
CA PRO A 378 6.75 28.63 5.47
C PRO A 378 5.94 27.49 4.83
N ILE A 379 6.05 26.30 5.41
CA ILE A 379 5.31 25.11 5.00
C ILE A 379 4.51 24.56 6.19
N SER A 380 3.35 24.00 5.90
CA SER A 380 2.54 23.23 6.84
C SER A 380 1.82 22.15 6.04
N GLY A 381 1.77 20.94 6.57
CA GLY A 381 1.25 19.78 5.85
C GLY A 381 1.05 18.56 6.71
N ASN A 382 0.60 17.48 6.09
CA ASN A 382 0.36 16.21 6.78
C ASN A 382 0.56 15.01 5.86
N THR A 383 0.75 13.84 6.47
CA THR A 383 0.78 12.55 5.77
C THR A 383 -0.21 11.55 6.37
N LEU A 384 -0.83 10.77 5.50
CA LEU A 384 -1.68 9.63 5.84
C LEU A 384 -0.90 8.31 5.78
N PHE A 385 0.33 8.30 5.23
CA PHE A 385 1.17 7.12 5.15
C PHE A 385 1.79 6.76 6.49
N ASN A 386 2.02 5.47 6.71
CA ASN A 386 2.76 4.94 7.85
C ASN A 386 3.82 3.96 7.32
N PRO A 387 5.08 4.00 7.79
CA PRO A 387 6.03 2.93 7.51
C PRO A 387 5.53 1.61 8.14
N VAL A 388 5.49 0.54 7.34
CA VAL A 388 5.16 -0.81 7.81
C VAL A 388 6.47 -1.58 8.00
N PRO A 389 6.79 -2.12 9.18
CA PRO A 389 8.00 -2.91 9.37
C PRO A 389 7.85 -4.29 8.71
N LEU A 390 8.93 -4.78 8.12
CA LEU A 390 8.97 -6.04 7.34
C LEU A 390 8.35 -7.23 8.09
N THR A 391 8.52 -7.29 9.41
CA THR A 391 8.01 -8.35 10.29
C THR A 391 6.48 -8.48 10.29
N VAL A 392 5.72 -7.47 9.86
CA VAL A 392 4.25 -7.53 9.70
C VAL A 392 3.84 -8.55 8.64
N PHE A 393 4.69 -8.76 7.64
CA PHE A 393 4.52 -9.75 6.57
C PHE A 393 5.05 -11.15 6.94
N GLY A 394 5.47 -11.35 8.20
CA GLY A 394 5.85 -12.65 8.74
C GLY A 394 4.67 -13.53 9.15
N GLY A 395 4.99 -14.66 9.78
CA GLY A 395 4.00 -15.67 10.20
C GLY A 395 4.17 -16.98 9.43
N VAL A 396 3.10 -17.44 8.78
CA VAL A 396 3.15 -18.64 7.91
C VAL A 396 3.92 -18.36 6.61
N PRO A 397 4.59 -19.35 6.01
CA PRO A 397 5.18 -19.21 4.68
C PRO A 397 4.15 -18.75 3.65
N MET A 398 4.47 -17.70 2.89
CA MET A 398 3.70 -17.38 1.69
C MET A 398 4.09 -18.38 0.60
N THR A 399 3.13 -19.06 -0.01
CA THR A 399 3.37 -20.12 -1.01
C THR A 399 2.51 -19.95 -2.27
N ASN A 400 2.80 -20.71 -3.33
CA ASN A 400 1.88 -20.87 -4.46
C ASN A 400 1.81 -22.31 -4.94
N SER A 401 0.91 -22.58 -5.90
CA SER A 401 0.65 -23.93 -6.44
C SER A 401 1.84 -24.57 -7.17
N THR A 402 2.93 -23.84 -7.44
CA THR A 402 4.17 -24.40 -8.00
C THR A 402 5.21 -24.79 -6.94
N GLY A 403 4.88 -24.63 -5.64
CA GLY A 403 5.80 -24.88 -4.53
C GLY A 403 6.81 -23.76 -4.28
N GLU A 404 6.73 -22.67 -5.04
CA GLU A 404 7.49 -21.45 -4.77
C GLU A 404 7.02 -20.83 -3.45
N SER A 405 7.95 -20.34 -2.62
CA SER A 405 7.61 -19.77 -1.32
C SER A 405 8.56 -18.67 -0.84
N VAL A 406 8.01 -17.77 -0.02
CA VAL A 406 8.72 -16.69 0.68
C VAL A 406 8.39 -16.79 2.17
N ILE A 407 9.43 -16.75 3.00
CA ILE A 407 9.34 -16.66 4.46
C ILE A 407 10.07 -15.39 4.88
N ILE A 408 9.37 -14.51 5.62
CA ILE A 408 10.00 -13.40 6.31
C ILE A 408 10.52 -13.91 7.66
N ASN A 409 11.84 -14.09 7.79
CA ASN A 409 12.43 -14.70 8.98
C ASN A 409 12.45 -13.70 10.15
N ASN A 410 12.79 -12.44 9.86
CA ASN A 410 12.85 -11.32 10.80
C ASN A 410 13.02 -9.99 10.02
N LYS A 411 13.32 -8.88 10.70
CA LYS A 411 13.50 -7.55 10.08
C LYS A 411 14.65 -7.47 9.04
N SER A 412 15.62 -8.38 9.07
CA SER A 412 16.87 -8.31 8.30
C SER A 412 17.13 -9.51 7.37
N SER A 413 16.22 -10.49 7.35
CA SER A 413 16.44 -11.77 6.66
C SER A 413 15.14 -12.36 6.10
N ILE A 414 15.23 -12.90 4.87
CA ILE A 414 14.16 -13.66 4.22
C ILE A 414 14.69 -15.01 3.69
N THR A 415 13.80 -15.99 3.58
CA THR A 415 14.08 -17.25 2.89
C THR A 415 13.16 -17.37 1.68
N TYR A 416 13.74 -17.64 0.51
CA TYR A 416 13.03 -17.85 -0.75
C TYR A 416 13.29 -19.26 -1.26
N THR A 417 12.24 -19.97 -1.69
CA THR A 417 12.35 -21.29 -2.32
C THR A 417 11.68 -21.30 -3.68
N ASN A 418 12.34 -21.85 -4.69
CA ASN A 418 11.82 -21.97 -6.06
C ASN A 418 12.43 -23.21 -6.72
N ASN A 419 11.63 -24.07 -7.36
CA ASN A 419 12.09 -25.32 -7.99
C ASN A 419 12.93 -26.25 -7.08
N ASN A 420 12.65 -26.25 -5.77
CA ASN A 420 13.43 -26.92 -4.70
C ASN A 420 14.78 -26.28 -4.32
N ASP A 421 15.22 -25.21 -4.98
CA ASP A 421 16.35 -24.40 -4.52
C ASP A 421 15.88 -23.43 -3.42
N THR A 422 16.38 -23.59 -2.20
CA THR A 422 16.12 -22.70 -1.06
C THR A 422 17.32 -21.80 -0.78
N VAL A 423 17.10 -20.48 -0.75
CA VAL A 423 18.13 -19.47 -0.48
C VAL A 423 17.66 -18.54 0.64
N THR A 424 18.45 -18.43 1.72
CA THR A 424 18.25 -17.42 2.77
C THR A 424 19.10 -16.19 2.49
N TYR A 425 18.43 -15.06 2.21
CA TYR A 425 19.07 -13.77 2.03
C TYR A 425 19.17 -13.06 3.39
N ASN A 426 20.39 -12.94 3.90
CA ASN A 426 20.74 -12.20 5.12
C ASN A 426 21.33 -10.81 4.82
N SER A 427 21.01 -10.27 3.64
CA SER A 427 21.32 -8.90 3.25
C SER A 427 20.20 -8.44 2.31
N ILE A 428 19.43 -7.46 2.75
CA ILE A 428 18.25 -6.94 2.06
C ILE A 428 18.25 -5.42 2.08
N VAL A 429 17.64 -4.80 1.07
CA VAL A 429 17.09 -3.44 1.17
C VAL A 429 15.58 -3.57 1.31
N TYR A 430 14.97 -2.80 2.21
CA TYR A 430 13.53 -2.76 2.40
C TYR A 430 13.04 -1.32 2.53
N VAL A 431 11.98 -0.96 1.81
CA VAL A 431 11.39 0.39 1.80
C VAL A 431 10.05 0.35 2.53
N PRO A 432 9.96 0.73 3.83
CA PRO A 432 8.78 0.50 4.67
C PRO A 432 7.50 1.23 4.23
N ILE A 433 7.61 2.30 3.45
CA ILE A 433 6.45 3.05 2.92
C ILE A 433 5.94 2.51 1.58
N MET A 434 6.74 1.71 0.86
CA MET A 434 6.38 1.10 -0.43
C MET A 434 6.13 -0.41 -0.33
N TYR A 435 6.53 -1.03 0.78
CA TYR A 435 6.51 -2.47 1.03
C TYR A 435 7.35 -3.28 0.02
N ILE A 436 8.36 -2.63 -0.58
CA ILE A 436 9.28 -3.26 -1.54
C ILE A 436 10.54 -3.74 -0.82
N LEU A 437 10.92 -4.99 -1.05
CA LEU A 437 12.17 -5.59 -0.60
C LEU A 437 13.02 -6.01 -1.80
N ALA A 438 14.33 -5.77 -1.75
CA ALA A 438 15.29 -6.22 -2.74
C ALA A 438 16.41 -7.05 -2.09
N ALA A 439 16.76 -8.19 -2.69
CA ALA A 439 17.74 -9.14 -2.15
C ALA A 439 18.61 -9.81 -3.24
N PRO A 440 19.92 -10.00 -3.02
CA PRO A 440 20.73 -9.40 -1.95
C PRO A 440 20.89 -7.88 -2.16
N ALA A 441 21.11 -7.11 -1.09
CA ALA A 441 21.08 -5.65 -1.15
C ALA A 441 21.95 -5.03 -2.27
N ASN A 442 23.23 -5.40 -2.35
CA ASN A 442 24.18 -4.82 -3.30
C ASN A 442 24.03 -5.31 -4.76
N ASN A 443 23.32 -6.40 -5.01
CA ASN A 443 23.00 -6.82 -6.38
C ASN A 443 21.70 -7.63 -6.43
N PRO A 444 20.53 -6.98 -6.41
CA PRO A 444 19.25 -7.67 -6.32
C PRO A 444 19.02 -8.67 -7.44
N LYS A 445 18.80 -9.93 -7.05
CA LYS A 445 18.32 -11.03 -7.90
C LYS A 445 16.83 -11.29 -7.67
N LEU A 446 16.34 -10.90 -6.51
CA LEU A 446 14.96 -11.04 -6.06
C LEU A 446 14.45 -9.66 -5.66
N VAL A 447 13.26 -9.30 -6.14
CA VAL A 447 12.48 -8.17 -5.63
C VAL A 447 11.11 -8.71 -5.21
N LEU A 448 10.65 -8.29 -4.03
CA LEU A 448 9.34 -8.60 -3.50
C LEU A 448 8.55 -7.30 -3.38
N SER A 449 7.32 -7.28 -3.90
CA SER A 449 6.31 -6.31 -3.48
C SER A 449 5.40 -7.02 -2.48
N LEU A 450 5.37 -6.56 -1.24
CA LEU A 450 4.64 -7.15 -0.13
C LEU A 450 3.30 -6.44 0.07
N GLY A 451 2.30 -7.15 0.58
CA GLY A 451 0.96 -6.63 0.80
C GLY A 451 0.02 -7.70 1.32
N THR A 452 -1.27 -7.56 1.00
CA THR A 452 -2.33 -8.50 1.38
C THR A 452 -3.25 -8.77 0.19
N ASP A 453 -3.62 -10.02 -0.07
CA ASP A 453 -4.59 -10.41 -1.13
C ASP A 453 -5.89 -10.90 -0.49
N GLY A 454 -6.58 -9.99 0.21
CA GLY A 454 -7.92 -10.21 0.76
C GLY A 454 -7.99 -11.47 1.62
N LEU A 455 -8.76 -12.46 1.18
CA LEU A 455 -8.90 -13.74 1.89
C LEU A 455 -7.61 -14.53 2.01
N ARG A 456 -6.67 -14.35 1.08
CA ARG A 456 -5.40 -15.06 1.09
C ARG A 456 -4.39 -14.53 2.11
N GLY A 457 -4.75 -13.49 2.86
CA GLY A 457 -3.92 -12.90 3.90
C GLY A 457 -2.71 -12.15 3.34
N ASN A 458 -1.60 -12.17 4.07
CA ASN A 458 -0.30 -11.66 3.59
C ASN A 458 0.06 -12.27 2.23
N ALA A 459 0.51 -11.43 1.30
CA ALA A 459 0.82 -11.81 -0.07
C ALA A 459 2.09 -11.11 -0.56
N SER A 460 2.73 -11.70 -1.58
CA SER A 460 3.85 -11.07 -2.26
C SER A 460 3.82 -11.31 -3.77
N ILE A 461 4.07 -10.26 -4.54
CA ILE A 461 4.50 -10.38 -5.94
C ILE A 461 6.02 -10.58 -5.93
N VAL A 462 6.45 -11.72 -6.47
CA VAL A 462 7.85 -12.13 -6.53
C VAL A 462 8.39 -11.80 -7.92
N ILE A 463 9.52 -11.12 -7.98
CA ILE A 463 10.20 -10.74 -9.22
C ILE A 463 11.62 -11.32 -9.19
N ASN A 464 11.90 -12.26 -10.07
CA ASN A 464 13.23 -12.84 -10.26
C ASN A 464 13.97 -12.14 -11.41
N ASP A 465 15.29 -12.02 -11.25
CA ASP A 465 16.23 -11.41 -12.18
C ASP A 465 15.78 -10.03 -12.71
N PRO A 466 15.44 -9.06 -11.81
CA PRO A 466 14.81 -7.78 -12.14
C PRO A 466 15.67 -6.85 -13.03
N LYS A 467 16.93 -7.19 -13.24
CA LYS A 467 17.87 -6.45 -14.11
C LYS A 467 17.99 -7.06 -15.52
N THR A 468 17.18 -8.06 -15.86
CA THR A 468 17.26 -8.80 -17.13
C THR A 468 15.98 -8.71 -17.96
N PRO A 469 16.05 -8.80 -19.30
CA PRO A 469 14.86 -8.89 -20.15
C PRO A 469 13.98 -10.12 -19.90
N ASN A 470 14.50 -11.13 -19.19
CA ASN A 470 13.81 -12.39 -18.88
C ASN A 470 13.17 -12.38 -17.47
N GLN A 471 12.88 -11.20 -16.93
CA GLN A 471 12.25 -11.02 -15.62
C GLN A 471 11.03 -11.94 -15.45
N LYS A 472 11.08 -12.84 -14.47
CA LYS A 472 9.97 -13.74 -14.13
C LYS A 472 9.20 -13.17 -12.94
N THR A 473 7.95 -12.80 -13.19
CA THR A 473 7.01 -12.35 -12.15
C THR A 473 6.04 -13.46 -11.75
N THR A 474 5.97 -13.76 -10.46
CA THR A 474 5.05 -14.72 -9.84
C THR A 474 4.39 -14.09 -8.61
N SER A 475 3.54 -14.84 -7.90
CA SER A 475 2.89 -14.37 -6.69
C SER A 475 2.73 -15.52 -5.70
N VAL A 476 2.82 -15.23 -4.41
CA VAL A 476 2.73 -16.17 -3.28
C VAL A 476 1.86 -15.59 -2.17
N TYR A 477 1.20 -16.46 -1.39
CA TYR A 477 0.19 -16.06 -0.40
C TYR A 477 0.28 -16.91 0.88
N ALA A 478 -0.05 -16.30 2.02
CA ALA A 478 -0.10 -16.96 3.32
C ALA A 478 -1.18 -18.06 3.37
N ILE A 479 -2.35 -17.80 2.77
CA ILE A 479 -3.42 -18.77 2.59
C ILE A 479 -3.59 -19.00 1.08
N ASN A 480 -3.27 -20.21 0.63
CA ASN A 480 -3.76 -20.67 -0.66
C ASN A 480 -5.28 -20.78 -0.56
N GLY A 481 -6.01 -19.98 -1.35
CA GLY A 481 -7.47 -20.00 -1.34
C GLY A 481 -8.02 -21.39 -1.70
N PRO A 482 -9.29 -21.68 -1.36
CA PRO A 482 -9.91 -22.95 -1.72
C PRO A 482 -9.88 -23.14 -3.24
N GLU A 483 -9.55 -24.38 -3.65
CA GLU A 483 -9.71 -24.86 -5.04
C GLU A 483 -11.19 -25.06 -5.39
#